data_AF-A0A954R4Y0-F1
#
_entry.id   AF-A0A954R4Y0-F1
#
_cell.length_a   1.000
_cell.length_b   1.000
_cell.length_c   1.000
_cell.angle_alpha   90.00
_cell.angle_beta   90.00
_cell.angle_gamma   90.00
#
_symmetry.space_group_name_H-M   'P 1'
#
loop_
_entity.id
_entity.type
_entity.pdbx_description
1 polymer ?
#
loop_
_entity_poly.entity_id
_entity_poly.type
_entity_poly.pdbx_seq_one_letter_code
_entity_poly.pdbx_strand_id
1 'polypeptide(L)'
;MNSEQTASQASSALQPIYGQLEKAVLAGDRQQGVEQLIEHLQQQGLYHELFEALKMRMRLRLGLPAAQADRQEKFDEATELELERGLIDACRTVGELFMQQGKIREGWMYLRPVGDREVAAAALAGVEATDENVDQLLEVLLHEGVDIARGFRLVLERLGTCN
;
A
#
# COMPACT_ATOMS: atom_id res chain seq x y z
N MET A 1 14.73 8.89 -13.08
CA MET A 1 14.84 7.97 -14.23
C MET A 1 14.03 6.68 -14.06
N ASN A 2 13.10 6.59 -13.07
CA ASN A 2 12.39 5.34 -12.75
C ASN A 2 10.90 5.32 -13.18
N SER A 3 10.26 6.48 -13.36
CA SER A 3 8.80 6.56 -13.53
C SER A 3 8.25 5.93 -14.81
N GLU A 4 8.97 6.04 -15.94
CA GLU A 4 8.57 5.44 -17.22
C GLU A 4 8.76 3.92 -17.25
N GLN A 5 9.75 3.41 -16.51
CA GLN A 5 9.99 1.96 -16.39
C GLN A 5 8.92 1.28 -15.52
N THR A 6 8.51 1.92 -14.42
CA THR A 6 7.43 1.39 -13.56
C THR A 6 6.09 1.34 -14.31
N ALA A 7 5.73 2.40 -15.03
CA ALA A 7 4.49 2.44 -15.81
C ALA A 7 4.46 1.39 -16.95
N SER A 8 5.60 1.19 -17.61
CA SER A 8 5.76 0.17 -18.66
C SER A 8 5.66 -1.26 -18.09
N GLN A 9 6.23 -1.50 -16.91
CA GLN A 9 6.16 -2.78 -16.21
C GLN A 9 4.73 -3.09 -15.71
N ALA A 10 4.05 -2.11 -15.11
CA ALA A 10 2.66 -2.27 -14.67
C ALA A 10 1.72 -2.57 -15.86
N SER A 11 1.89 -1.86 -16.98
CA SER A 11 1.09 -2.09 -18.19
C SER A 11 1.26 -3.51 -18.76
N SER A 12 2.50 -4.00 -18.81
CA SER A 12 2.81 -5.38 -19.23
C SER A 12 2.19 -6.41 -18.29
N ALA A 13 2.31 -6.21 -16.98
CA ALA A 13 1.76 -7.11 -15.97
C ALA A 13 0.23 -7.16 -15.98
N LEU A 14 -0.45 -6.11 -16.47
CA LEU A 14 -1.91 -6.04 -16.60
C LEU A 14 -2.45 -6.66 -17.90
N GLN A 15 -1.63 -6.87 -18.92
CA GLN A 15 -2.08 -7.49 -20.19
C GLN A 15 -2.84 -8.82 -20.01
N PRO A 16 -2.41 -9.76 -19.15
CA PRO A 16 -3.07 -11.06 -19.00
C PRO A 16 -4.50 -10.99 -18.47
N ILE A 17 -4.85 -9.93 -17.70
CA ILE A 17 -6.16 -9.84 -17.02
C ILE A 17 -7.17 -8.98 -17.78
N TYR A 18 -6.75 -8.15 -18.75
CA TYR A 18 -7.69 -7.27 -19.48
C TYR A 18 -8.88 -8.02 -20.10
N GLY A 19 -8.64 -9.20 -20.69
CA GLY A 19 -9.73 -9.99 -21.25
C GLY A 19 -10.72 -10.55 -20.21
N GLN A 20 -10.29 -10.72 -18.96
CA GLN A 20 -11.18 -11.12 -17.86
C GLN A 20 -11.99 -9.93 -17.36
N LEU A 21 -11.34 -8.77 -17.21
CA LEU A 21 -11.98 -7.51 -16.82
C LEU A 21 -13.04 -7.08 -17.84
N GLU A 22 -12.73 -7.17 -19.14
CA GLU A 22 -13.68 -6.84 -20.21
C GLU A 22 -14.92 -7.74 -20.13
N LYS A 23 -14.74 -9.05 -19.94
CA LYS A 23 -15.86 -9.98 -19.75
C LYS A 23 -16.71 -9.65 -18.53
N ALA A 24 -16.09 -9.30 -17.40
CA ALA A 24 -16.81 -8.93 -16.19
C ALA A 24 -17.65 -7.64 -16.39
N VAL A 25 -17.08 -6.63 -17.06
CA VAL A 25 -17.77 -5.39 -17.39
C VAL A 25 -18.94 -5.65 -18.35
N LEU A 26 -18.73 -6.45 -19.40
CA LEU A 26 -19.79 -6.81 -20.36
C LEU A 26 -20.91 -7.64 -19.73
N ALA A 27 -20.60 -8.47 -18.74
CA ALA A 27 -21.58 -9.21 -17.95
C ALA A 27 -22.31 -8.34 -16.91
N GLY A 28 -21.92 -7.07 -16.74
CA GLY A 28 -22.48 -6.15 -15.75
C GLY A 28 -21.94 -6.32 -14.34
N ASP A 29 -21.00 -7.24 -14.10
CA ASP A 29 -20.43 -7.53 -12.78
C ASP A 29 -19.12 -6.76 -12.54
N ARG A 30 -19.26 -5.43 -12.41
CA ARG A 30 -18.13 -4.53 -12.17
C ARG A 30 -17.43 -4.80 -10.84
N GLN A 31 -18.17 -5.28 -9.84
CA GLN A 31 -17.59 -5.60 -8.53
C GLN A 31 -16.68 -6.83 -8.65
N GLN A 32 -17.13 -7.90 -9.30
CA GLN A 32 -16.29 -9.07 -9.54
C GLN A 32 -15.04 -8.73 -10.36
N GLY A 33 -15.17 -7.88 -11.39
CA GLY A 33 -14.01 -7.42 -12.16
C GLY A 33 -12.95 -6.72 -11.29
N VAL A 34 -13.36 -5.88 -10.35
CA VAL A 34 -12.42 -5.21 -9.44
C VAL A 34 -11.80 -6.17 -8.42
N GLU A 35 -12.54 -7.15 -7.91
CA GLU A 35 -11.94 -8.16 -7.01
C GLU A 35 -10.87 -9.00 -7.74
N GLN A 36 -11.11 -9.38 -9.01
CA GLN A 36 -10.11 -10.06 -9.84
C GLN A 36 -8.86 -9.20 -10.06
N LEU A 37 -9.05 -7.89 -10.30
CA LEU A 37 -7.93 -6.95 -10.44
C LEU A 37 -7.10 -6.86 -9.15
N ILE A 38 -7.77 -6.79 -7.99
CA ILE A 38 -7.11 -6.75 -6.67
C ILE A 38 -6.27 -8.01 -6.45
N GLU A 39 -6.85 -9.19 -6.69
CA GLU A 39 -6.13 -10.46 -6.53
C GLU A 39 -4.89 -10.53 -7.42
N HIS A 40 -5.02 -10.12 -8.68
CA HIS A 40 -3.90 -10.10 -9.63
C HIS A 40 -2.80 -9.13 -9.22
N LEU A 41 -3.16 -7.89 -8.87
CA LEU A 41 -2.19 -6.87 -8.45
C LEU A 41 -1.44 -7.29 -7.18
N GLN A 42 -2.15 -7.89 -6.22
CA GLN A 42 -1.54 -8.41 -5.00
C GLN A 42 -0.55 -9.55 -5.31
N GLN A 43 -0.92 -10.48 -6.20
CA GLN A 43 -0.05 -11.60 -6.62
C GLN A 43 1.19 -11.11 -7.38
N GLN A 44 1.07 -10.04 -8.17
CA GLN A 44 2.20 -9.46 -8.91
C GLN A 44 3.07 -8.53 -8.05
N GLY A 45 2.69 -8.23 -6.80
CA GLY A 45 3.42 -7.28 -5.96
C GLY A 45 3.27 -5.82 -6.39
N LEU A 46 2.26 -5.51 -7.22
CA LEU A 46 2.00 -4.17 -7.75
C LEU A 46 1.14 -3.38 -6.77
N TYR A 47 1.73 -3.04 -5.62
CA TYR A 47 0.98 -2.54 -4.48
C TYR A 47 0.52 -1.09 -4.60
N HIS A 48 1.19 -0.27 -5.42
CA HIS A 48 0.70 1.08 -5.74
C HIS A 48 -0.59 1.02 -6.55
N GLU A 49 -0.64 0.15 -7.55
CA GLU A 49 -1.83 -0.09 -8.35
C GLU A 49 -2.91 -0.79 -7.53
N LEU A 50 -2.52 -1.70 -6.61
CA LEU A 50 -3.43 -2.34 -5.68
C LEU A 50 -4.19 -1.31 -4.84
N PHE A 51 -3.50 -0.26 -4.35
CA PHE A 51 -4.13 0.83 -3.62
C PHE A 51 -5.26 1.50 -4.43
N GLU A 52 -5.02 1.76 -5.71
CA GLU A 52 -6.03 2.33 -6.60
C GLU A 52 -7.21 1.37 -6.83
N ALA A 53 -6.95 0.07 -6.99
CA ALA A 53 -8.00 -0.94 -7.11
C ALA A 53 -8.85 -1.08 -5.83
N LEU A 54 -8.23 -0.96 -4.64
CA LEU A 54 -8.93 -0.92 -3.36
C LEU A 54 -9.86 0.29 -3.26
N LYS A 55 -9.44 1.46 -3.75
CA LYS A 55 -10.30 2.66 -3.85
C LYS A 55 -11.48 2.43 -4.79
N MET A 56 -11.24 1.80 -5.95
CA MET A 56 -12.30 1.46 -6.89
C MET A 56 -13.35 0.54 -6.25
N ARG A 57 -12.90 -0.50 -5.53
CA ARG A 57 -13.77 -1.44 -4.82
C ARG A 57 -14.65 -0.75 -3.80
N MET A 58 -14.05 0.11 -2.97
CA MET A 58 -14.76 0.89 -1.96
C MET A 58 -15.87 1.74 -2.59
N ARG A 59 -15.55 2.49 -3.66
CA ARG A 59 -16.53 3.32 -4.37
C ARG A 59 -17.68 2.49 -4.95
N LEU A 60 -17.37 1.36 -5.60
CA LEU A 60 -18.39 0.47 -6.16
C LEU A 60 -19.31 -0.15 -5.11
N ARG A 61 -18.82 -0.42 -3.89
CA ARG A 61 -19.65 -0.91 -2.78
C ARG A 61 -20.63 0.15 -2.27
N LEU A 62 -20.26 1.42 -2.35
CA LEU A 62 -21.10 2.56 -2.03
C LEU A 62 -22.02 2.99 -3.20
N GLY A 63 -22.05 2.23 -4.29
CA GLY A 63 -22.84 2.57 -5.48
C GLY A 63 -22.28 3.73 -6.31
N LEU A 64 -21.05 4.16 -6.02
CA LEU A 64 -20.38 5.25 -6.73
C LEU A 64 -19.65 4.75 -7.98
N PRO A 65 -19.35 5.63 -8.96
CA PRO A 65 -18.47 5.30 -10.06
C PRO A 65 -17.09 4.84 -9.58
N ALA A 66 -16.50 3.82 -10.20
CA ALA A 66 -15.23 3.23 -9.78
C ALA A 66 -14.08 4.25 -9.72
N ALA A 67 -14.03 5.15 -10.70
CA ALA A 67 -13.11 6.28 -10.70
C ALA A 67 -13.82 7.55 -10.23
N GLN A 68 -13.11 8.39 -9.48
CA GLN A 68 -13.59 9.73 -9.16
C GLN A 68 -13.52 10.59 -10.42
N ALA A 69 -14.68 11.07 -10.89
CA ALA A 69 -14.76 11.93 -12.07
C ALA A 69 -14.49 13.41 -11.73
N ASP A 70 -14.91 13.86 -10.54
CA ASP A 70 -14.71 15.23 -10.05
C ASP A 70 -14.10 15.23 -8.65
N ARG A 71 -13.05 16.05 -8.46
CA ARG A 71 -12.36 16.23 -7.17
C ARG A 71 -13.24 16.94 -6.13
N GLN A 72 -14.29 17.64 -6.55
CA GLN A 72 -15.21 18.39 -5.68
C GLN A 72 -16.54 17.67 -5.41
N GLU A 73 -16.63 16.37 -5.73
CA GLU A 73 -17.80 15.56 -5.43
C GLU A 73 -18.09 15.62 -3.92
N LYS A 74 -19.27 16.14 -3.56
CA LYS A 74 -19.71 16.26 -2.16
C LYS A 74 -20.60 15.09 -1.83
N PHE A 75 -20.32 14.43 -0.71
CA PHE A 75 -21.17 13.37 -0.20
C PHE A 75 -21.84 13.79 1.11
N ASP A 76 -22.77 12.99 1.59
CA ASP A 76 -23.22 13.12 2.97
C ASP A 76 -22.13 12.65 3.94
N GLU A 77 -22.22 13.07 5.20
CA GLU A 77 -21.24 12.77 6.24
C GLU A 77 -21.02 11.25 6.42
N ALA A 78 -22.08 10.45 6.26
CA ALA A 78 -21.99 9.00 6.38
C ALA A 78 -21.12 8.39 5.27
N THR A 79 -21.33 8.81 4.02
CA THR A 79 -20.54 8.36 2.88
C THR A 79 -19.10 8.86 2.95
N GLU A 80 -18.88 10.11 3.37
CA GLU A 80 -17.52 10.65 3.58
C GLU A 80 -16.74 9.82 4.61
N LEU A 81 -17.38 9.48 5.73
CA LEU A 81 -16.77 8.69 6.79
C LEU A 81 -16.44 7.25 6.33
N GLU A 82 -17.33 6.60 5.57
CA GLU A 82 -17.06 5.27 5.02
C GLU A 82 -15.93 5.30 3.98
N LEU A 83 -15.85 6.36 3.16
CA LEU A 83 -14.74 6.55 2.23
C LEU A 83 -13.41 6.79 2.94
N GLU A 84 -13.40 7.60 4.01
CA GLU A 84 -12.19 7.86 4.80
C GLU A 84 -11.68 6.60 5.48
N ARG A 85 -12.57 5.85 6.14
CA ARG A 85 -12.24 4.56 6.78
C ARG A 85 -11.67 3.57 5.77
N GLY A 86 -12.34 3.39 4.64
CA GLY A 86 -11.87 2.47 3.60
C GLY A 86 -10.54 2.90 2.99
N LEU A 87 -10.24 4.20 2.94
CA LEU A 87 -8.94 4.70 2.49
C LEU A 87 -7.83 4.39 3.51
N ILE A 88 -8.10 4.57 4.80
CA ILE A 88 -7.17 4.21 5.87
C ILE A 88 -6.90 2.69 5.88
N ASP A 89 -7.93 1.87 5.68
CA ASP A 89 -7.79 0.41 5.57
C ASP A 89 -6.96 0.01 4.33
N ALA A 90 -7.16 0.69 3.21
CA ALA A 90 -6.36 0.47 2.00
C ALA A 90 -4.89 0.86 2.22
N CYS A 91 -4.63 1.99 2.87
CA CYS A 91 -3.29 2.42 3.28
C CYS A 91 -2.63 1.39 4.19
N ARG A 92 -3.34 0.90 5.21
CA ARG A 92 -2.87 -0.15 6.11
C ARG A 92 -2.46 -1.41 5.34
N THR A 93 -3.37 -1.92 4.51
CA THR A 93 -3.16 -3.15 3.72
C THR A 93 -1.92 -3.05 2.84
N VAL A 94 -1.81 -1.98 2.06
CA VAL A 94 -0.72 -1.77 1.10
C VAL A 94 0.60 -1.52 1.84
N GLY A 95 0.56 -0.74 2.91
CA GLY A 95 1.72 -0.46 3.75
C GLY A 95 2.31 -1.73 4.38
N GLU A 96 1.47 -2.58 4.95
CA GLU A 96 1.89 -3.87 5.50
C GLU A 96 2.53 -4.78 4.43
N LEU A 97 1.94 -4.86 3.24
CA LEU A 97 2.46 -5.65 2.14
C LEU A 97 3.86 -5.16 1.67
N PHE A 98 4.06 -3.84 1.58
CA PHE A 98 5.39 -3.29 1.27
C PHE A 98 6.42 -3.59 2.37
N MET A 99 6.04 -3.44 3.64
CA MET A 99 6.93 -3.75 4.77
C MET A 99 7.37 -5.21 4.76
N GLN A 100 6.44 -6.15 4.49
CA GLN A 100 6.74 -7.58 4.38
C GLN A 100 7.71 -7.91 3.25
N GLN A 101 7.75 -7.10 2.18
CA GLN A 101 8.74 -7.22 1.11
C GLN A 101 10.07 -6.50 1.40
N GLY A 102 10.24 -5.95 2.60
CA GLY A 102 11.43 -5.16 2.96
C GLY A 102 11.49 -3.78 2.28
N LYS A 103 10.40 -3.33 1.65
CA LYS A 103 10.27 -2.01 1.02
C LYS A 103 9.85 -0.99 2.08
N ILE A 104 10.79 -0.68 2.98
CA ILE A 104 10.52 0.06 4.23
C ILE A 104 9.97 1.47 3.97
N ARG A 105 10.58 2.22 3.06
CA ARG A 105 10.15 3.59 2.76
C ARG A 105 8.79 3.63 2.09
N GLU A 106 8.57 2.75 1.13
CA GLU A 106 7.29 2.61 0.43
C GLU A 106 6.19 2.17 1.41
N GLY A 107 6.47 1.21 2.29
CA GLY A 107 5.54 0.82 3.35
C GLY A 107 5.21 1.97 4.29
N TRP A 108 6.22 2.74 4.73
CA TRP A 108 6.01 3.88 5.61
C TRP A 108 5.20 4.99 4.96
N MET A 109 5.38 5.23 3.66
CA MET A 109 4.56 6.19 2.89
C MET A 109 3.05 5.92 3.06
N TYR A 110 2.65 4.65 3.11
CA TYR A 110 1.24 4.25 3.29
C TYR A 110 0.82 4.10 4.75
N LEU A 111 1.71 3.67 5.65
CA LEU A 111 1.37 3.51 7.08
C LEU A 111 1.36 4.84 7.85
N ARG A 112 2.10 5.86 7.39
CA ARG A 112 2.17 7.16 8.06
C ARG A 112 0.79 7.84 8.19
N PRO A 113 -0.07 7.91 7.14
CA PRO A 113 -1.43 8.43 7.27
C PRO A 113 -2.35 7.62 8.21
N VAL A 114 -2.07 6.34 8.43
CA VAL A 114 -2.85 5.50 9.38
C VAL A 114 -2.67 6.00 10.81
N GLY A 115 -1.51 6.60 11.13
CA GLY A 115 -1.22 7.21 12.43
C GLY A 115 -1.01 6.21 13.57
N ASP A 116 -1.20 4.92 13.32
CA ASP A 116 -1.05 3.84 14.29
C ASP A 116 0.38 3.28 14.25
N ARG A 117 1.19 3.68 15.23
CA ARG A 117 2.60 3.27 15.32
C ARG A 117 2.75 1.80 15.69
N GLU A 118 1.81 1.22 16.43
CA GLU A 118 1.89 -0.20 16.83
C GLU A 118 1.75 -1.10 15.60
N VAL A 119 0.87 -0.72 14.68
CA VAL A 119 0.68 -1.41 13.39
C VAL A 119 1.94 -1.31 12.54
N ALA A 120 2.54 -0.13 12.45
CA ALA A 120 3.78 0.04 11.71
C ALA A 120 4.95 -0.75 12.32
N ALA A 121 5.06 -0.79 13.65
CA ALA A 121 6.05 -1.59 14.35
C ALA A 121 5.83 -3.10 14.11
N ALA A 122 4.59 -3.57 14.18
CA ALA A 122 4.22 -4.95 13.92
C ALA A 122 4.55 -5.35 12.47
N ALA A 123 4.23 -4.50 11.49
CA ALA A 123 4.55 -4.73 10.08
C ALA A 123 6.06 -4.84 9.83
N LEU A 124 6.87 -4.11 10.60
CA LEU A 124 8.34 -4.14 10.53
C LEU A 124 8.99 -5.25 11.36
N ALA A 125 8.26 -5.94 12.24
CA ALA A 125 8.83 -6.85 13.24
C ALA A 125 9.66 -7.98 12.62
N GLY A 126 9.26 -8.46 11.43
CA GLY A 126 9.96 -9.53 10.70
C GLY A 126 11.05 -9.05 9.74
N VAL A 127 11.27 -7.74 9.59
CA VAL A 127 12.25 -7.19 8.64
C VAL A 127 13.62 -7.16 9.30
N GLU A 128 14.53 -8.04 8.88
CA GLU A 128 15.90 -8.04 9.40
C GLU A 128 16.72 -6.86 8.86
N ALA A 129 17.59 -6.32 9.70
CA ALA A 129 18.51 -5.25 9.30
C ALA A 129 19.68 -5.84 8.51
N THR A 130 19.95 -5.22 7.37
CA THR A 130 21.06 -5.52 6.47
C THR A 130 21.79 -4.23 6.13
N ASP A 131 23.00 -4.32 5.60
CA ASP A 131 23.74 -3.12 5.16
C ASP A 131 23.00 -2.30 4.10
N GLU A 132 22.10 -2.92 3.34
CA GLU A 132 21.32 -2.26 2.28
C GLU A 132 20.09 -1.52 2.81
N ASN A 133 19.50 -1.97 3.92
CA ASN A 133 18.21 -1.47 4.41
C ASN A 133 18.29 -0.76 5.78
N VAL A 134 19.43 -0.86 6.48
CA VAL A 134 19.61 -0.34 7.84
C VAL A 134 19.31 1.15 7.95
N ASP A 135 19.72 1.96 6.97
CA ASP A 135 19.47 3.41 7.01
C ASP A 135 17.96 3.72 6.89
N GLN A 136 17.22 2.91 6.12
CA GLN A 136 15.76 3.02 6.01
C GLN A 136 15.06 2.57 7.29
N LEU A 137 15.55 1.51 7.92
CA LEU A 137 15.06 1.07 9.23
C LEU A 137 15.28 2.14 10.29
N LEU A 138 16.47 2.75 10.35
CA LEU A 138 16.76 3.81 11.32
C LEU A 138 15.89 5.05 11.10
N GLU A 139 15.67 5.44 9.85
CA GLU A 139 14.75 6.51 9.49
C GLU A 139 13.35 6.25 10.06
N VAL A 140 12.78 5.08 9.83
CA VAL A 140 11.40 4.77 10.27
C VAL A 140 11.30 4.46 11.77
N LEU A 141 12.19 3.61 12.30
CA LEU A 141 12.13 3.17 13.69
C LEU A 141 12.49 4.30 14.65
N LEU A 142 13.53 5.08 14.34
CA LEU A 142 14.09 6.08 15.25
C LEU A 142 13.66 7.50 14.90
N HIS A 143 13.87 7.97 13.66
CA HIS A 143 13.59 9.37 13.31
C HIS A 143 12.09 9.66 13.25
N GLU A 144 11.32 8.76 12.64
CA GLU A 144 9.85 8.85 12.58
C GLU A 144 9.19 8.31 13.87
N GLY A 145 9.97 7.60 14.70
CA GLY A 145 9.58 7.18 16.04
C GLY A 145 8.59 6.00 16.08
N VAL A 146 8.66 5.10 15.10
CA VAL A 146 7.79 3.91 15.05
C VAL A 146 8.13 2.88 16.13
N ASP A 147 9.42 2.62 16.36
CA ASP A 147 9.90 1.75 17.44
C ASP A 147 11.32 2.20 17.85
N ILE A 148 11.33 3.19 18.74
CA ILE A 148 12.54 3.86 19.19
C ILE A 148 13.50 2.89 19.89
N ALA A 149 12.96 1.94 20.67
CA ALA A 149 13.77 0.99 21.42
C ALA A 149 14.54 0.06 20.47
N ARG A 150 13.88 -0.44 19.42
CA ARG A 150 14.54 -1.21 18.37
C ARG A 150 15.51 -0.36 17.55
N GLY A 151 15.15 0.87 17.21
CA GLY A 151 16.02 1.81 16.51
C GLY A 151 17.34 2.06 17.24
N PHE A 152 17.31 2.34 18.55
CA PHE A 152 18.53 2.50 19.35
C PHE A 152 19.36 1.23 19.43
N ARG A 153 18.72 0.06 19.57
CA ARG A 153 19.42 -1.22 19.60
C ARG A 153 20.22 -1.45 18.32
N LEU A 154 19.62 -1.16 17.17
CA LEU A 154 20.25 -1.27 15.87
C LEU A 154 21.47 -0.34 15.71
N VAL A 155 21.38 0.90 16.23
CA VAL A 155 22.52 1.82 16.29
C VAL A 155 23.67 1.25 17.14
N LEU A 156 23.36 0.73 18.33
CA LEU A 156 24.36 0.18 19.24
C LEU A 156 25.05 -1.06 18.68
N GLU A 157 24.30 -1.96 18.05
CA GLU A 157 24.85 -3.16 17.39
C GLU A 157 25.85 -2.77 16.30
N ARG A 158 25.54 -1.74 15.50
CA ARG A 158 26.40 -1.28 14.41
C ARG A 158 27.62 -0.48 14.87
N LEU A 159 27.52 0.24 15.99
CA LEU A 159 28.67 0.94 16.60
C LEU A 159 29.58 -0.02 17.40
N GLY A 160 29.05 -1.17 17.83
CA GLY A 160 29.77 -2.18 18.60
C GLY A 160 30.65 -3.12 17.79
N THR A 161 30.52 -3.17 16.46
CA THR A 161 31.34 -4.04 15.59
C THR A 161 32.76 -3.52 15.32
N CYS A 162 33.15 -2.38 15.89
CA CYS A 162 34.53 -1.91 15.90
C CYS A 162 35.24 -2.33 17.20
N ASN A 163 35.70 -3.58 17.26
CA ASN A 163 36.72 -4.03 18.21
C ASN A 163 37.55 -5.17 17.61
#